data_AF-A5FDQ7-F1
#
_entry.id   AF-A5FDQ7-F1
#
_cell.length_a   1.000
_cell.length_b   1.000
_cell.length_c   1.000
_cell.angle_alpha   90.00
_cell.angle_beta   90.00
_cell.angle_gamma   90.00
#
_symmetry.space_group_name_H-M   'P 1'
#
loop_
_entity.id
_entity.type
_entity.pdbx_description
1 polymer ?
#
loop_
_entity_poly.entity_id
_entity_poly.type
_entity_poly.pdbx_seq_one_letter_code
_entity_poly.pdbx_strand_id
1 'polypeptide(L)'
;METDKIKTLEEFKDFASYHFKLLKPVKDKSGESIREIRFYGYTDMTCLGVNLIRMCLNIIYSDELDNREIYIGSVLELALQLIPRAEIEVLDEIYKMVNEKRETEQSSQ
;
A
#
# COMPACT_ATOMS: atom_id res chain seq x y z
N MET A 1 -19.27 -2.66 7.71
CA MET A 1 -19.76 -1.33 7.32
C MET A 1 -20.54 -1.56 6.04
N GLU A 2 -21.85 -1.30 6.06
CA GLU A 2 -22.70 -1.47 4.89
C GLU A 2 -22.15 -0.56 3.78
N THR A 3 -21.77 -1.18 2.66
CA THR A 3 -21.24 -0.56 1.45
C THR A 3 -22.36 0.16 0.69
N ASP A 4 -23.13 1.01 1.37
CA ASP A 4 -24.08 1.90 0.73
C ASP A 4 -23.34 3.13 0.23
N LYS A 5 -22.65 2.89 -0.90
CA LYS A 5 -22.39 3.79 -2.02
C LYS A 5 -22.03 5.22 -1.61
N ILE A 6 -20.74 5.51 -1.65
CA ILE A 6 -20.22 6.87 -1.80
C ILE A 6 -20.91 7.49 -3.03
N LYS A 7 -21.84 8.42 -2.82
CA LYS A 7 -22.67 9.05 -3.87
C LYS A 7 -22.20 10.46 -4.20
N THR A 8 -21.47 11.11 -3.29
CA THR A 8 -21.03 12.49 -3.40
C THR A 8 -19.51 12.64 -3.27
N LEU A 9 -18.96 13.72 -3.82
CA LEU A 9 -17.54 14.07 -3.67
C LEU A 9 -17.17 14.33 -2.19
N GLU A 10 -18.13 14.76 -1.38
CA GLU A 10 -17.93 15.05 0.04
C GLU A 10 -17.82 13.75 0.85
N GLU A 11 -18.71 12.77 0.61
CA GLU A 11 -18.58 11.41 1.18
C GLU A 11 -17.27 10.72 0.75
N PHE A 12 -16.84 10.93 -0.50
CA PHE A 12 -15.57 10.41 -0.98
C PHE A 12 -14.39 11.08 -0.27
N LYS A 13 -14.43 12.40 -0.06
CA LYS A 13 -13.39 13.12 0.68
C LYS A 13 -13.32 12.66 2.13
N ASP A 14 -14.45 12.46 2.79
CA ASP A 14 -14.51 11.97 4.16
C ASP A 14 -13.96 10.54 4.26
N PHE A 15 -14.37 9.66 3.35
CA PHE A 15 -13.83 8.31 3.23
C PHE A 15 -12.32 8.32 2.98
N ALA A 16 -11.86 9.05 1.96
CA ALA A 16 -10.45 9.22 1.63
C ALA A 16 -9.64 9.77 2.82
N SER A 17 -10.16 10.74 3.56
CA SER A 17 -9.49 11.31 4.75
C SER A 17 -9.30 10.29 5.88
N TYR A 18 -10.20 9.31 5.99
CA TYR A 18 -10.09 8.26 6.98
C TYR A 18 -8.96 7.25 6.67
N HIS A 19 -8.74 7.01 5.37
CA HIS A 19 -7.83 6.02 4.82
C HIS A 19 -6.44 6.58 4.45
N PHE A 20 -6.34 7.84 4.01
CA PHE A 20 -5.06 8.52 3.73
C PHE A 20 -4.40 9.03 5.02
N LYS A 21 -4.02 8.10 5.89
CA LYS A 21 -3.18 8.39 7.04
C LYS A 21 -1.81 7.87 6.72
N LEU A 22 -0.98 8.74 6.12
CA LEU A 22 0.46 8.50 5.89
C LEU A 22 0.99 7.72 7.09
N LEU A 23 1.40 6.46 6.85
CA LEU A 23 1.58 5.42 7.87
C LEU A 23 2.03 6.00 9.20
N LYS A 24 1.12 6.06 10.19
CA LYS A 24 1.50 6.48 11.53
C LYS A 24 2.23 5.32 12.20
N PRO A 25 3.37 5.58 12.87
CA PRO A 25 4.12 4.53 13.56
C PRO A 25 3.21 3.79 14.54
N VAL A 26 3.44 2.48 14.69
CA VAL A 26 2.73 1.62 15.64
C VAL A 26 2.90 2.22 17.04
N LYS A 27 1.80 2.67 17.65
CA LYS A 27 1.81 3.38 18.95
C LYS A 27 2.15 2.48 20.13
N ASP A 28 2.11 1.16 19.95
CA ASP A 28 2.31 0.20 21.02
C ASP A 28 3.24 -0.91 20.55
N LYS A 29 4.51 -0.79 20.93
CA LYS A 29 5.52 -1.85 20.87
C LYS A 29 6.50 -1.65 22.02
N SER A 30 6.05 -1.96 23.23
CA SER A 30 6.92 -2.04 24.41
C SER A 30 8.08 -3.01 24.14
N GLY A 31 9.25 -2.46 23.80
CA GLY A 31 10.50 -3.23 23.59
C GLY A 31 11.18 -3.07 22.24
N GLU A 32 10.57 -2.43 21.23
CA GLU A 32 11.21 -2.21 19.92
C GLU A 32 11.70 -0.76 19.76
N SER A 33 12.91 -0.58 19.18
CA SER A 33 13.41 0.74 18.79
C SER A 33 12.65 1.20 17.55
N ILE A 34 11.59 2.00 17.75
CA ILE A 34 10.84 2.61 16.65
C ILE A 34 11.76 3.68 16.02
N ARG A 35 12.21 3.43 14.78
CA ARG A 35 12.83 4.45 13.94
C ARG A 35 11.86 4.86 12.84
N GLU A 36 11.51 6.14 12.81
CA GLU A 36 10.67 6.70 11.76
C GLU A 36 11.45 6.80 10.45
N ILE A 37 10.88 6.26 9.37
CA ILE A 37 11.37 6.47 8.00
C ILE A 37 10.49 7.56 7.39
N ARG A 38 11.12 8.67 6.98
CA ARG A 38 10.40 9.80 6.36
C ARG A 38 10.36 9.62 4.85
N PHE A 39 9.18 9.77 4.28
CA PHE A 39 8.94 9.73 2.84
C PHE A 39 8.34 11.05 2.38
N TYR A 40 8.66 11.46 1.15
CA TYR A 40 8.02 12.63 0.54
C TYR A 40 6.54 12.38 0.19
N GLY A 41 6.17 11.12 -0.04
CA GLY A 41 4.80 10.68 -0.30
C GLY A 41 4.73 9.20 -0.65
N TYR A 42 3.53 8.71 -0.99
CA TYR A 42 3.31 7.29 -1.29
C TYR A 42 4.14 6.78 -2.48
N THR A 43 4.43 7.63 -3.46
CA THR A 43 5.28 7.26 -4.61
C THR A 43 6.69 6.89 -4.17
N ASP A 44 7.29 7.72 -3.30
CA ASP A 44 8.62 7.51 -2.75
C ASP A 44 8.67 6.26 -1.85
N MET A 45 7.66 6.12 -0.98
CA MET A 45 7.46 4.94 -0.12
C MET A 45 7.33 3.63 -0.93
N THR A 46 6.49 3.65 -1.98
CA THR A 46 6.28 2.49 -2.85
C THR A 46 7.53 2.17 -3.67
N CYS A 47 8.26 3.21 -4.13
CA CYS A 47 9.53 3.03 -4.83
C CYS A 47 10.55 2.29 -3.96
N LEU A 48 10.67 2.67 -2.68
CA LEU A 48 11.52 1.95 -1.73
C LEU A 48 11.06 0.49 -1.58
N GLY A 49 9.77 0.23 -1.36
CA GLY A 49 9.22 -1.13 -1.27
C GLY A 49 9.54 -1.99 -2.50
N VAL A 50 9.36 -1.44 -3.71
CA VAL A 50 9.67 -2.11 -4.98
C VAL A 50 11.17 -2.41 -5.10
N ASN A 51 12.05 -1.49 -4.70
CA ASN A 51 13.49 -1.71 -4.74
C ASN A 51 13.93 -2.81 -3.76
N LEU A 52 13.36 -2.85 -2.56
CA LEU A 52 13.62 -3.92 -1.59
C LEU A 52 13.21 -5.28 -2.15
N ILE A 53 12.02 -5.39 -2.76
CA ILE A 53 11.54 -6.63 -3.39
C ILE A 53 12.46 -7.05 -4.54
N ARG A 54 12.84 -6.12 -5.44
CA ARG A 54 13.75 -6.40 -6.57
C ARG A 54 15.11 -6.89 -6.10
N MET A 55 15.64 -6.29 -5.04
CA MET A 55 16.91 -6.73 -4.44
C MET A 55 16.81 -8.18 -3.96
N CYS A 56 15.74 -8.52 -3.22
CA CYS A 56 15.49 -9.89 -2.77
C CYS A 56 15.37 -10.87 -3.94
N LEU A 57 14.62 -10.52 -4.99
CA LEU A 57 14.46 -11.36 -6.17
C LEU A 57 15.77 -11.60 -6.91
N ASN A 58 16.61 -10.56 -7.07
CA ASN A 58 17.92 -10.71 -7.71
C ASN A 58 18.82 -11.69 -6.95
N ILE A 59 18.83 -11.63 -5.62
CA ILE A 59 19.61 -12.56 -4.79
C ILE A 59 19.05 -13.98 -4.88
N ILE A 60 17.72 -14.14 -4.92
CA ILE A 60 17.08 -15.47 -5.07
C ILE A 60 17.40 -16.07 -6.45
N TYR A 61 17.41 -15.27 -7.50
CA TYR A 61 17.61 -15.75 -8.88
C TYR A 61 19.06 -15.89 -9.30
N SER A 62 20.02 -15.26 -8.62
CA SER A 62 21.42 -15.36 -9.01
C SER A 62 22.05 -16.70 -8.65
N ASP A 63 21.41 -17.55 -7.83
CA ASP A 63 21.98 -18.80 -7.27
C ASP A 63 23.34 -18.58 -6.54
N GLU A 64 23.79 -17.33 -6.39
CA GLU A 64 24.99 -16.89 -5.67
C GLU A 64 24.75 -16.86 -4.15
N LEU A 65 23.78 -17.66 -3.66
CA LEU A 65 23.43 -17.81 -2.25
C LEU A 65 24.49 -18.56 -1.43
N ASP A 66 25.75 -18.46 -1.83
CA ASP A 66 26.87 -19.16 -1.19
C ASP A 66 27.31 -18.48 0.12
N ASN A 67 26.81 -17.29 0.46
CA ASN A 67 26.99 -16.67 1.78
C ASN A 67 25.83 -15.74 2.14
N ARG A 68 24.91 -16.21 3.00
CA ARG A 68 23.73 -15.47 3.48
C ARG A 68 24.09 -14.38 4.51
N GLU A 69 24.85 -13.36 4.11
CA GLU A 69 25.06 -12.14 4.91
C GLU A 69 23.79 -11.28 5.01
N ILE A 70 22.86 -11.45 4.06
CA ILE A 70 21.58 -10.74 4.01
C ILE A 70 20.46 -11.69 4.36
N TYR A 71 19.77 -11.42 5.47
CA TYR A 71 18.57 -12.14 5.86
C TYR A 71 17.36 -11.64 5.07
N ILE A 72 17.13 -12.25 3.90
CA ILE A 72 16.07 -11.89 2.92
C ILE A 72 14.70 -11.75 3.59
N GLY A 73 14.38 -12.60 4.57
CA GLY A 73 13.12 -12.54 5.31
C GLY A 73 12.87 -11.18 5.94
N SER A 74 13.85 -10.61 6.66
CA SER A 74 13.70 -9.30 7.30
C SER A 74 13.62 -8.15 6.30
N VAL A 75 14.29 -8.26 5.15
CA VAL A 75 14.18 -7.25 4.08
C VAL A 75 12.77 -7.26 3.48
N LEU A 76 12.18 -8.44 3.27
CA LEU A 76 10.80 -8.58 2.81
C LEU A 76 9.79 -8.10 3.85
N GLU A 77 10.02 -8.35 5.14
CA GLU A 77 9.20 -7.81 6.22
C GLU A 77 9.18 -6.27 6.23
N LEU A 78 10.33 -5.63 5.96
CA LEU A 78 10.39 -4.17 5.78
C LEU A 78 9.62 -3.73 4.53
N ALA A 79 9.75 -4.44 3.42
CA ALA A 79 8.99 -4.13 2.20
C ALA A 79 7.47 -4.24 2.41
N LEU A 80 7.01 -5.24 3.15
CA LEU A 80 5.59 -5.41 3.50
C LEU A 80 5.05 -4.26 4.35
N GLN A 81 5.84 -3.73 5.27
CA GLN A 81 5.46 -2.57 6.08
C GLN A 81 5.32 -1.28 5.26
N LEU A 82 5.91 -1.23 4.06
CA LEU A 82 5.81 -0.10 3.13
C LEU A 82 4.62 -0.21 2.16
N ILE A 83 3.74 -1.20 2.30
CA ILE A 83 2.55 -1.32 1.46
C ILE A 83 1.40 -0.49 2.08
N PRO A 84 0.90 0.56 1.39
CA PRO A 84 -0.18 1.40 1.89
C PRO A 84 -1.54 0.71 1.67
N ARG A 85 -1.82 -0.32 2.47
CA ARG A 85 -2.99 -1.20 2.29
C ARG A 85 -4.32 -0.45 2.33
N ALA A 86 -4.46 0.50 3.26
CA ALA A 86 -5.70 1.28 3.42
C ALA A 86 -5.95 2.19 2.21
N GLU A 87 -4.89 2.74 1.62
CA GLU A 87 -4.95 3.61 0.45
C GLU A 87 -5.23 2.82 -0.83
N ILE A 88 -4.72 1.59 -0.93
CA ILE A 88 -5.04 0.68 -2.04
C ILE A 88 -6.54 0.32 -2.03
N GLU A 89 -7.15 0.10 -0.87
CA GLU A 89 -8.61 -0.13 -0.76
C GLU A 89 -9.42 1.07 -1.28
N VAL A 90 -8.92 2.30 -1.10
CA VAL A 90 -9.55 3.50 -1.68
C VAL A 90 -9.43 3.50 -3.20
N LEU A 91 -8.28 3.11 -3.76
CA LEU A 91 -8.10 3.01 -5.21
C LEU A 91 -9.07 2.01 -5.84
N ASP A 92 -9.33 0.88 -5.18
CA ASP A 92 -10.32 -0.10 -5.64
C ASP A 92 -11.74 0.49 -5.65
N GLU A 93 -12.09 1.28 -4.63
CA GLU A 93 -13.39 1.93 -4.56
C GLU A 93 -13.55 3.02 -5.63
N ILE A 94 -12.49 3.80 -5.91
CA ILE A 94 -12.47 4.74 -7.04
C ILE A 94 -12.68 4.00 -8.36
N TYR A 95 -11.99 2.87 -8.55
CA TYR A 95 -12.12 2.06 -9.77
C TYR A 95 -13.57 1.60 -9.99
N LYS A 96 -14.25 1.12 -8.94
CA LYS A 96 -15.67 0.78 -9.01
C LYS A 96 -16.52 2.00 -9.36
N MET A 97 -16.35 3.12 -8.65
CA MET A 97 -17.14 4.34 -8.90
C MET A 97 -17.02 4.88 -10.34
N VAL A 98 -15.83 4.78 -10.94
CA VAL A 98 -15.57 5.26 -12.31
C VAL A 98 -16.12 4.28 -13.36
N ASN A 99 -16.09 2.98 -13.10
CA ASN A 99 -16.42 1.96 -14.10
C ASN A 99 -17.86 1.42 -13.98
N GLU A 100 -18.47 1.41 -12.79
CA GLU A 100 -19.88 1.03 -12.60
C GLU A 100 -20.84 1.95 -13.36
N LYS A 101 -20.48 3.24 -13.51
CA LYS A 101 -21.27 4.20 -14.31
C LYS A 101 -21.28 3.86 -15.81
N ARG A 102 -20.23 3.21 -16.33
CA ARG A 102 -20.14 2.86 -17.77
C ARG A 102 -21.05 1.68 -18.14
N GLU A 103 -21.30 0.76 -17.23
CA GLU A 103 -22.17 -0.40 -17.49
C GLU A 103 -23.66 -0.02 -17.52
N THR A 104 -24.08 0.97 -16.74
CA THR A 104 -25.46 1.52 -16.80
C THR A 104 -25.75 2.30 -18.09
N GLU A 105 -24.74 2.95 -18.68
CA GLU A 105 -24.91 3.70 -19.93
C GLU A 105 -24.90 2.79 -21.17
N GLN A 106 -24.16 1.68 -21.14
CA GLN A 106 -24.12 0.69 -22.23
C GLN A 106 -25.32 -0.27 -22.26
N SER A 107 -26.04 -0.43 -21.14
CA SER A 107 -27.26 -1.25 -21.07
C SER A 107 -28.53 -0.52 -21.57
N SER A 108 -28.38 0.76 -21.95
CA SER A 108 -29.49 1.63 -22.40
C SER A 108 -29.34 2.08 -23.87
N GLN A 109 -28.46 1.44 -24.64
CA GLN A 109 -28.33 1.62 -26.11
C GLN A 109 -28.60 0.31 -26.84
#